data_AF-A0A2V1NK44-F1
#
_entry.id   AF-A0A2V1NK44-F1
#
_cell.length_a   1.000
_cell.length_b   1.000
_cell.length_c   1.000
_cell.angle_alpha   90.00
_cell.angle_beta   90.00
_cell.angle_gamma   90.00
#
_symmetry.space_group_name_H-M   'P 1'
#
loop_
_entity.id
_entity.type
_entity.pdbx_description
1 polymer ?
#
loop_
_entity_poly.entity_id
_entity_poly.type
_entity_poly.pdbx_seq_one_letter_code
_entity_poly.pdbx_strand_id
1 'polypeptide(L)'
;MHDASYTFAVSVNNPVPLSGPPVPGLPADAEMGATVRLRAPQRSEDPPLARVFAPRSAQAKGTVPLPLWIHDGPSGSPWCSVRPAAADTYDVHAPDGTPLARITRRPGRVLPWPRRVRWSARLTGAPDPVTGKEGTWYAWLIHTTTAPVWFLFALCMMLYAYVDGTTDDYTFGRPVRTRWRAPRTGLALDYRGLSKVYRCDPHRLDPRIAYALAVLQTYGRER
;
A
#
# COMPACT_ATOMS: atom_id res chain seq x y z
N MET A 1 2.74 21.07 -11.37
CA MET A 1 3.11 20.49 -12.68
C MET A 1 4.08 19.34 -12.43
N HIS A 2 3.63 18.09 -12.51
CA HIS A 2 4.48 16.91 -12.59
C HIS A 2 4.00 16.14 -13.82
N ASP A 3 4.45 16.56 -15.00
CA ASP A 3 4.04 16.01 -16.31
C ASP A 3 4.70 14.66 -16.66
N ALA A 4 5.55 14.15 -15.77
CA ALA A 4 6.23 12.88 -15.96
C ALA A 4 5.73 11.84 -14.95
N SER A 5 5.62 10.59 -15.41
CA SER A 5 5.47 9.46 -14.49
C SER A 5 6.58 9.49 -13.44
N TYR A 6 6.22 9.44 -12.16
CA TYR A 6 7.17 9.51 -11.05
C TYR A 6 7.14 8.23 -10.23
N THR A 7 8.20 8.03 -9.44
CA THR A 7 8.35 6.87 -8.57
C THR A 7 8.42 7.31 -7.12
N PHE A 8 7.61 6.70 -6.27
CA PHE A 8 7.55 6.98 -4.85
C PHE A 8 7.59 5.70 -4.01
N ALA A 9 7.93 5.83 -2.73
CA ALA A 9 7.88 4.77 -1.74
C ALA A 9 7.00 5.20 -0.56
N VAL A 10 6.40 4.21 0.10
CA VAL A 10 5.65 4.39 1.35
C VAL A 10 6.49 3.79 2.47
N SER A 11 6.80 4.60 3.47
CA SER A 11 7.50 4.18 4.69
C SER A 11 6.52 4.22 5.84
N VAL A 12 6.27 3.07 6.46
CA VAL A 12 5.39 2.91 7.64
C VAL A 12 6.26 2.89 8.90
N ASN A 13 5.70 3.32 10.04
CA ASN A 13 6.38 3.37 11.34
C ASN A 13 7.63 4.26 11.31
N ASN A 14 7.54 5.41 10.63
CA ASN A 14 8.63 6.37 10.65
C ASN A 14 8.72 7.01 12.04
N PRO A 15 9.89 6.98 12.70
CA PRO A 15 10.07 7.50 14.06
C PRO A 15 10.16 9.03 14.10
N VAL A 16 9.64 9.76 13.11
CA VAL A 16 9.79 11.23 13.08
C VAL A 16 8.83 11.82 14.11
N PRO A 17 9.35 12.42 15.21
CA PRO A 17 8.50 13.06 16.20
C PRO A 17 7.85 14.28 15.55
N LEU A 18 6.54 14.40 15.68
CA LEU A 18 5.82 15.62 15.35
C LEU A 18 6.07 16.66 16.45
N SER A 19 7.27 17.25 16.46
CA SER A 19 7.49 18.52 17.15
C SER A 19 6.94 19.63 16.26
N GLY A 20 5.62 19.74 16.15
CA GLY A 20 4.96 20.73 15.30
C GLY A 20 3.54 21.03 15.78
N PRO A 21 2.99 22.20 15.40
CA PRO A 21 1.63 22.59 15.78
C PRO A 21 0.58 21.56 15.29
N PRO A 22 -0.58 21.46 15.97
CA PRO A 22 -1.64 20.55 15.56
C PRO A 22 -2.04 20.79 14.10
N VAL A 23 -2.04 19.72 13.31
CA VAL A 23 -2.35 19.80 11.88
C VAL A 23 -3.85 20.05 11.70
N PRO A 24 -4.27 21.06 10.92
CA PRO A 24 -5.68 21.39 10.74
C PRO A 24 -6.49 20.21 10.17
N GLY A 25 -7.67 19.94 10.74
CA GLY A 25 -8.60 18.93 10.24
C GLY A 25 -8.33 17.50 10.70
N LEU A 26 -7.35 17.28 11.59
CA LEU A 26 -7.11 15.99 12.23
C LEU A 26 -7.78 15.93 13.62
N PRO A 27 -8.25 14.74 14.04
CA PRO A 27 -8.67 14.53 15.43
C PRO A 27 -7.45 14.51 16.37
N ALA A 28 -7.70 14.74 17.66
CA ALA A 28 -6.65 14.90 18.67
C ALA A 28 -5.81 13.64 18.91
N ASP A 29 -6.31 12.47 18.51
CA ASP A 29 -5.66 11.16 18.63
C ASP A 29 -4.93 10.70 17.35
N ALA A 30 -4.91 11.54 16.30
CA ALA A 30 -4.24 11.23 15.05
C ALA A 30 -2.72 11.38 15.18
N GLU A 31 -2.01 10.33 14.79
CA GLU A 31 -0.55 10.30 14.74
C GLU A 31 -0.05 9.97 13.34
N MET A 32 1.15 10.44 13.01
CA MET A 32 1.76 10.11 11.73
C MET A 32 2.21 8.66 11.73
N GLY A 33 1.49 7.81 10.99
CA GLY A 33 1.81 6.39 10.84
C GLY A 33 2.70 6.09 9.65
N ALA A 34 2.69 6.93 8.61
CA ALA A 34 3.46 6.71 7.39
C ALA A 34 3.79 8.00 6.62
N THR A 35 4.78 7.92 5.73
CA THR A 35 5.09 9.00 4.76
C THR A 35 5.23 8.46 3.36
N VAL A 36 4.85 9.27 2.37
CA VAL A 36 5.09 9.04 0.94
C VAL A 36 6.27 9.90 0.50
N ARG A 37 7.30 9.32 -0.12
CA ARG A 37 8.53 10.02 -0.56
C ARG A 37 8.89 9.67 -2.00
N LEU A 38 9.47 10.62 -2.75
CA LEU A 38 10.04 10.30 -4.07
C LEU A 38 11.27 9.41 -3.91
N ARG A 39 11.58 8.63 -4.96
CA ARG A 39 12.81 7.81 -5.02
C ARG A 39 13.91 8.38 -5.92
N ALA A 40 13.66 9.52 -6.56
CA ALA A 40 14.70 10.31 -7.22
C ALA A 40 15.75 10.76 -6.18
N PRO A 41 16.96 11.20 -6.56
CA PRO A 41 17.98 11.60 -5.58
C PRO A 41 17.50 12.84 -4.80
N GLN A 42 16.77 12.60 -3.72
CA GLN A 42 16.34 13.57 -2.74
C GLN A 42 17.27 13.47 -1.54
N ARG A 43 17.64 14.62 -0.99
CA ARG A 43 18.32 14.66 0.30
C ARG A 43 17.33 14.20 1.36
N SER A 44 17.81 13.56 2.42
CA SER A 44 16.96 13.12 3.54
C SER A 44 16.17 14.26 4.19
N GLU A 45 16.56 15.51 3.94
CA GLU A 45 15.93 16.75 4.41
C GLU A 45 14.76 17.22 3.52
N ASP A 46 14.59 16.66 2.33
CA ASP A 46 13.51 17.08 1.44
C ASP A 46 12.14 16.71 2.03
N PRO A 47 11.16 17.63 1.96
CA PRO A 47 9.84 17.35 2.50
C PRO A 47 9.23 16.12 1.79
N PRO A 48 8.54 15.24 2.53
CA PRO A 48 7.84 14.11 1.90
C PRO A 48 6.79 14.63 0.91
N LEU A 49 6.37 13.79 -0.04
CA LEU A 49 5.26 14.10 -0.93
C LEU A 49 3.94 14.16 -0.18
N ALA A 50 3.74 13.25 0.77
CA ALA A 50 2.56 13.23 1.62
C ALA A 50 2.88 12.65 2.99
N ARG A 51 2.15 13.13 3.99
CA ARG A 51 2.16 12.60 5.36
C ARG A 51 0.83 11.90 5.62
N VAL A 52 0.90 10.71 6.21
CA VAL A 52 -0.26 9.87 6.47
C VAL A 52 -0.45 9.77 7.96
N PHE A 53 -1.64 10.16 8.42
CA PHE A 53 -2.05 10.09 9.80
C PHE A 53 -3.07 8.98 9.98
N ALA A 54 -3.00 8.33 11.13
CA ALA A 54 -3.93 7.29 11.55
C ALA A 54 -4.21 7.45 13.05
N PRO A 55 -5.35 6.94 13.56
CA PRO A 55 -5.65 6.97 14.99
C PRO A 55 -4.62 6.14 15.75
N ARG A 56 -4.08 6.69 16.85
CA ARG A 56 -3.18 5.94 17.77
C ARG A 56 -3.83 4.64 18.26
N SER A 57 -5.13 4.70 18.54
CA SER A 57 -5.94 3.56 19.00
C SER A 57 -6.11 2.45 17.95
N ALA A 58 -5.91 2.75 16.66
CA ALA A 58 -6.08 1.81 15.56
C ALA A 58 -4.80 1.02 15.23
N GLN A 59 -3.69 1.28 15.93
CA GLN A 59 -2.40 0.61 15.73
C GLN A 59 -2.36 -0.79 16.40
N ALA A 60 -3.32 -1.65 16.05
CA ALA A 60 -3.24 -3.07 16.36
C ALA A 60 -2.40 -3.80 15.31
N LYS A 61 -1.44 -4.62 15.75
CA LYS A 61 -0.52 -5.36 14.88
C LYS A 61 -1.31 -6.18 13.84
N GLY A 62 -1.05 -5.92 12.55
CA GLY A 62 -1.66 -6.63 11.42
C GLY A 62 -3.05 -6.14 11.00
N THR A 63 -3.53 -4.97 11.45
CA THR A 63 -4.74 -4.35 10.89
C THR A 63 -4.40 -2.99 10.29
N VAL A 64 -5.04 -2.65 9.16
CA VAL A 64 -4.92 -1.31 8.58
C VAL A 64 -5.51 -0.31 9.58
N PRO A 65 -4.74 0.67 10.07
CA PRO A 65 -5.24 1.61 11.06
C PRO A 65 -6.17 2.60 10.36
N LEU A 66 -7.48 2.39 10.49
CA LEU A 66 -8.51 3.17 9.81
C LEU A 66 -9.28 4.02 10.81
N PRO A 67 -9.75 5.22 10.42
CA PRO A 67 -9.56 5.89 9.13
C PRO A 67 -8.12 6.39 8.90
N LEU A 68 -7.76 6.71 7.65
CA LEU A 68 -6.46 7.33 7.31
C LEU A 68 -6.67 8.75 6.79
N TRP A 69 -5.79 9.68 7.14
CA TRP A 69 -5.78 11.03 6.60
C TRP A 69 -4.47 11.30 5.88
N ILE A 70 -4.54 11.70 4.62
CA ILE A 70 -3.39 11.98 3.77
C ILE A 70 -3.31 13.48 3.58
N HIS A 71 -2.22 14.06 4.04
CA HIS A 71 -1.90 15.48 3.92
C HIS A 71 -0.77 15.67 2.92
N ASP A 72 -0.83 16.76 2.18
CA ASP A 72 0.27 17.20 1.33
C ASP A 72 1.51 17.47 2.19
N GLY A 73 2.67 16.94 1.79
CA GLY A 73 3.87 17.06 2.62
C GLY A 73 4.52 18.45 2.61
N PRO A 74 4.60 19.16 1.46
CA PRO A 74 5.12 20.52 1.40
C PRO A 74 4.24 21.56 2.10
N SER A 75 2.92 21.53 1.88
CA SER A 75 1.99 22.53 2.45
C SER A 75 1.38 22.11 3.79
N GLY A 76 1.41 20.82 4.14
CA GLY A 76 0.70 20.29 5.31
C GLY A 76 -0.83 20.27 5.17
N SER A 77 -1.37 20.71 4.02
CA SER A 77 -2.81 20.83 3.80
C SER A 77 -3.48 19.45 3.67
N PRO A 78 -4.74 19.32 4.14
CA PRO A 78 -5.48 18.08 3.97
C PRO A 78 -5.70 17.81 2.48
N TRP A 79 -5.40 16.59 2.03
CA TRP A 79 -5.46 16.21 0.62
C TRP A 79 -6.56 15.20 0.34
N CYS A 80 -6.66 14.14 1.15
CA CYS A 80 -7.78 13.22 1.12
C CYS A 80 -7.86 12.42 2.43
N SER A 81 -9.03 11.85 2.70
CA SER A 81 -9.23 10.91 3.81
C SER A 81 -9.75 9.59 3.29
N VAL A 82 -9.35 8.49 3.92
CA VAL A 82 -9.76 7.14 3.60
C VAL A 82 -10.54 6.59 4.77
N ARG A 83 -11.79 6.21 4.54
CA ARG A 83 -12.71 5.71 5.56
C ARG A 83 -13.11 4.27 5.25
N PRO A 84 -13.30 3.42 6.27
CA PRO A 84 -13.88 2.11 6.06
C PRO A 84 -15.35 2.26 5.66
N ALA A 85 -15.73 1.65 4.54
CA ALA A 85 -17.13 1.58 4.10
C ALA A 85 -17.74 0.20 4.39
N ALA A 86 -16.95 -0.86 4.21
CA ALA A 86 -17.30 -2.24 4.56
C ALA A 86 -16.01 -3.07 4.76
N ALA A 87 -16.14 -4.35 5.09
CA ALA A 87 -15.01 -5.26 5.11
C ALA A 87 -14.26 -5.24 3.76
N ASP A 88 -12.94 -5.00 3.81
CA ASP A 88 -12.06 -4.83 2.65
C ASP A 88 -12.54 -3.77 1.62
N THR A 89 -13.42 -2.84 2.00
CA THR A 89 -13.89 -1.74 1.14
C THR A 89 -13.71 -0.39 1.83
N TYR A 90 -13.08 0.54 1.11
CA TYR A 90 -12.63 1.82 1.60
C TYR A 90 -13.11 2.94 0.68
N ASP A 91 -13.72 3.96 1.25
CA ASP A 91 -14.13 5.15 0.53
C ASP A 91 -13.08 6.25 0.73
N VAL A 92 -12.65 6.86 -0.38
CA VAL A 92 -11.68 7.95 -0.42
C VAL A 92 -12.46 9.24 -0.65
N HIS A 93 -12.33 10.18 0.26
CA HIS A 93 -12.98 11.48 0.21
C HIS A 93 -11.94 12.58 0.03
N ALA A 94 -12.31 13.60 -0.74
CA ALA A 94 -11.59 14.87 -0.80
C ALA A 94 -11.75 15.65 0.52
N PRO A 95 -10.98 16.73 0.73
CA PRO A 95 -11.00 17.50 1.98
C PRO A 95 -12.35 18.17 2.27
N ASP A 96 -13.12 18.46 1.22
CA ASP A 96 -14.48 18.99 1.24
C ASP A 96 -15.54 17.91 1.55
N GLY A 97 -15.14 16.65 1.69
CA GLY A 97 -16.03 15.51 1.90
C GLY A 97 -16.53 14.85 0.61
N THR A 98 -16.23 15.43 -0.56
CA THR A 98 -16.67 14.88 -1.86
C THR A 98 -16.06 13.49 -2.08
N PRO A 99 -16.85 12.46 -2.45
CA PRO A 99 -16.31 11.13 -2.69
C PRO A 99 -15.46 11.11 -3.96
N LEU A 100 -14.18 10.75 -3.84
CA LEU A 100 -13.25 10.64 -4.97
C LEU A 100 -13.23 9.24 -5.57
N ALA A 101 -13.16 8.20 -4.74
CA ALA A 101 -13.12 6.82 -5.20
C ALA A 101 -13.53 5.82 -4.13
N ARG A 102 -14.02 4.66 -4.58
CA ARG A 102 -14.22 3.47 -3.75
C ARG A 102 -13.18 2.42 -4.08
N ILE A 103 -12.34 2.08 -3.12
CA ILE A 103 -11.30 1.05 -3.22
C ILE A 103 -11.83 -0.22 -2.56
N THR A 104 -11.83 -1.32 -3.31
CA THR A 104 -12.16 -2.66 -2.81
C THR A 104 -10.95 -3.55 -2.95
N ARG A 105 -10.58 -4.21 -1.86
CA ARG A 105 -9.62 -5.31 -1.82
C ARG A 105 -10.41 -6.61 -1.82
N ARG A 106 -10.05 -7.54 -2.68
CA ARG A 106 -10.58 -8.90 -2.66
C ARG A 106 -9.44 -9.81 -2.22
N PRO A 107 -9.54 -10.42 -1.03
CA PRO A 107 -8.49 -11.30 -0.54
C PRO A 107 -8.28 -12.47 -1.51
N GLY A 108 -7.04 -12.90 -1.62
CA GLY A 108 -6.72 -14.13 -2.32
C GLY A 108 -7.28 -15.33 -1.57
N ARG A 109 -7.53 -16.43 -2.29
CA ARG A 109 -7.96 -17.70 -1.68
C ARG A 109 -7.11 -18.82 -2.26
N VAL A 110 -6.65 -19.73 -1.41
CA VAL A 110 -5.81 -20.86 -1.87
C VAL A 110 -6.68 -22.05 -2.33
N LEU A 111 -7.87 -22.23 -1.73
CA LEU A 111 -8.78 -23.35 -1.99
C LEU A 111 -10.22 -22.85 -2.20
N PRO A 112 -11.08 -23.47 -3.04
CA PRO A 112 -10.81 -24.62 -3.92
C PRO A 112 -10.04 -24.24 -5.19
N TRP A 113 -9.91 -22.95 -5.50
CA TRP A 113 -9.16 -22.45 -6.67
C TRP A 113 -8.22 -21.33 -6.25
N PRO A 114 -6.92 -21.40 -6.57
CA PRO A 114 -5.97 -20.35 -6.23
C PRO A 114 -6.35 -19.03 -6.92
N ARG A 115 -6.93 -18.13 -6.14
CA ARG A 115 -7.30 -16.77 -6.55
C ARG A 115 -6.31 -15.79 -5.94
N ARG A 116 -5.71 -14.96 -6.79
CA ARG A 116 -4.80 -13.89 -6.38
C ARG A 116 -5.56 -12.75 -5.70
N VAL A 117 -4.89 -11.99 -4.84
CA VAL A 117 -5.43 -10.74 -4.31
C VAL A 117 -5.73 -9.81 -5.48
N ARG A 118 -6.93 -9.23 -5.49
CA ARG A 118 -7.36 -8.26 -6.49
C ARG A 118 -7.72 -6.95 -5.81
N TRP A 119 -7.27 -5.87 -6.40
CA TRP A 119 -7.64 -4.52 -6.02
C TRP A 119 -8.51 -3.93 -7.11
N SER A 120 -9.54 -3.19 -6.74
CA SER A 120 -10.33 -2.39 -7.68
C SER A 120 -10.61 -1.04 -7.07
N ALA A 121 -10.32 0.03 -7.79
CA ALA A 121 -10.70 1.38 -7.43
C ALA A 121 -11.73 1.89 -8.45
N ARG A 122 -12.94 2.19 -8.00
CA ARG A 122 -13.97 2.84 -8.82
C ARG A 122 -13.90 4.33 -8.55
N LEU A 123 -13.50 5.11 -9.55
CA LEU A 123 -13.37 6.57 -9.43
C LEU A 123 -14.74 7.22 -9.65
N THR A 124 -15.04 8.26 -8.88
CA THR A 124 -16.23 9.08 -9.09
C THR A 124 -16.04 9.88 -10.38
N GLY A 125 -16.88 9.65 -11.39
CA GLY A 125 -16.81 10.32 -12.69
C GLY A 125 -16.11 9.54 -13.81
N ALA A 126 -15.47 8.39 -13.51
CA ALA A 126 -14.98 7.48 -14.55
C ALA A 126 -15.88 6.23 -14.62
N PRO A 127 -16.30 5.79 -15.82
CA PRO A 127 -17.17 4.63 -15.95
C PRO A 127 -16.45 3.32 -15.58
N ASP A 128 -15.15 3.26 -15.82
CA ASP A 128 -14.36 2.04 -15.73
C ASP A 128 -13.48 2.01 -14.47
N PRO A 129 -13.52 0.93 -13.66
CA PRO A 129 -12.68 0.83 -12.48
C PRO A 129 -11.23 0.50 -12.83
N VAL A 130 -10.31 1.08 -12.07
CA VAL A 130 -8.89 0.73 -12.12
C VAL A 130 -8.69 -0.58 -11.36
N THR A 131 -8.18 -1.61 -12.02
CA THR A 131 -8.03 -2.94 -11.43
C THR A 131 -6.57 -3.34 -11.29
N GLY A 132 -6.19 -3.81 -10.10
CA GLY A 132 -4.86 -4.33 -9.77
C GLY A 132 -4.91 -5.81 -9.44
N LYS A 133 -3.94 -6.58 -9.94
CA LYS A 133 -3.73 -7.99 -9.55
C LYS A 133 -2.36 -8.14 -8.91
N GLU A 134 -2.31 -8.82 -7.77
CA GLU A 134 -1.06 -9.10 -7.07
C GLU A 134 -0.36 -10.33 -7.67
N GLY A 135 0.91 -10.15 -8.00
CA GLY A 135 1.77 -11.14 -8.62
C GLY A 135 1.53 -11.32 -10.11
N THR A 136 2.62 -11.43 -10.86
CA THR A 136 2.57 -11.79 -12.28
C THR A 136 2.34 -13.29 -12.44
N TRP A 137 1.81 -13.71 -13.59
CA TRP A 137 1.52 -15.13 -13.80
C TRP A 137 2.78 -16.01 -13.77
N TYR A 138 3.87 -15.53 -14.35
CA TYR A 138 5.15 -16.24 -14.34
C TYR A 138 5.78 -16.28 -12.94
N ALA A 139 5.65 -15.21 -12.14
CA ALA A 139 6.17 -15.22 -10.76
C ALA A 139 5.37 -16.19 -9.88
N TRP A 140 4.06 -16.30 -10.11
CA TRP A 140 3.24 -17.35 -9.49
C TRP A 140 3.63 -18.74 -9.96
N LEU A 141 3.92 -18.94 -11.25
CA LEU A 141 4.40 -20.22 -11.77
C LEU A 141 5.70 -20.64 -11.10
N ILE A 142 6.71 -19.76 -11.08
CA ILE A 142 7.99 -20.00 -10.39
C ILE A 142 7.75 -20.30 -8.92
N HIS A 143 6.94 -19.48 -8.23
CA HIS A 143 6.61 -19.70 -6.83
C HIS A 143 5.99 -21.08 -6.58
N THR A 144 5.04 -21.51 -7.42
CA THR A 144 4.39 -22.83 -7.30
C THR A 144 5.36 -23.97 -7.61
N THR A 145 6.24 -23.83 -8.59
CA THR A 145 7.24 -24.86 -8.93
C THR A 145 8.35 -24.97 -7.88
N THR A 146 8.78 -23.85 -7.30
CA THR A 146 9.84 -23.81 -6.28
C THR A 146 9.32 -24.07 -4.87
N ALA A 147 8.02 -23.90 -4.61
CA ALA A 147 7.41 -24.11 -3.30
C ALA A 147 7.69 -25.49 -2.67
N PRO A 148 7.64 -26.64 -3.38
CA PRO A 148 7.95 -27.94 -2.79
C PRO A 148 9.40 -28.05 -2.33
N VAL A 149 10.34 -27.53 -3.14
CA VAL A 149 11.77 -27.52 -2.82
C VAL A 149 12.03 -26.61 -1.61
N TRP A 150 11.41 -25.43 -1.58
CA TRP A 150 11.50 -24.53 -0.44
C TRP A 150 10.88 -25.13 0.81
N PHE A 151 9.75 -25.81 0.70
CA PHE A 151 9.11 -26.48 1.82
C PHE A 151 10.01 -27.55 2.43
N LEU A 152 10.67 -28.36 1.59
CA LEU A 152 11.64 -29.35 2.06
C LEU A 152 12.84 -28.67 2.74
N PHE A 153 13.37 -27.60 2.15
CA PHE A 153 14.45 -26.82 2.75
C PHE A 153 14.04 -26.22 4.11
N ALA A 154 12.87 -25.59 4.19
CA ALA A 154 12.34 -25.03 5.43
C ALA A 154 12.12 -26.11 6.51
N LEU A 155 11.70 -27.32 6.12
CA LEU A 155 11.57 -28.46 7.04
C LEU A 155 12.94 -28.87 7.60
N CYS A 156 13.97 -28.96 6.75
CA CYS A 156 15.34 -29.24 7.18
C CYS A 156 15.89 -28.14 8.10
N MET A 157 15.69 -26.85 7.75
CA MET A 157 16.13 -25.73 8.58
C MET A 157 15.37 -25.64 9.90
N MET A 158 14.08 -25.98 9.92
CA MET A 158 13.29 -26.06 11.16
C MET A 158 13.79 -27.18 12.06
N LEU A 159 14.15 -28.34 11.49
CA LEU A 159 14.75 -29.44 12.25
C LEU A 159 16.13 -29.05 12.80
N TYR A 160 16.94 -28.35 12.00
CA TYR A 160 18.22 -27.78 12.45
C TYR A 160 18.02 -26.78 13.58
N ALA A 161 17.12 -25.80 13.42
CA ALA A 161 16.74 -24.81 14.41
C ALA A 161 16.25 -25.43 15.72
N TYR A 162 15.48 -26.53 15.64
CA TYR A 162 15.04 -27.29 16.80
C TYR A 162 16.22 -27.90 17.58
N VAL A 163 17.27 -28.34 16.88
CA VAL A 163 18.48 -28.90 17.50
C VAL A 163 19.40 -27.80 18.05
N ASP A 164 19.54 -26.68 17.32
CA ASP A 164 20.50 -25.60 17.62
C ASP A 164 19.90 -24.48 18.51
N GLY A 165 18.60 -24.53 18.80
CA GLY A 165 17.90 -23.57 19.65
C GLY A 165 17.71 -22.17 19.03
N THR A 166 17.93 -22.02 17.73
CA THR A 166 17.81 -20.76 17.00
C THR A 166 16.45 -20.64 16.33
N THR A 167 15.78 -19.47 16.43
CA THR A 167 14.52 -19.20 15.72
C THR A 167 14.78 -18.23 14.57
N ASP A 168 15.10 -18.77 13.41
CA ASP A 168 15.20 -18.00 12.17
C ASP A 168 13.88 -18.00 11.40
N ASP A 169 13.55 -16.84 10.83
CA ASP A 169 12.33 -16.64 10.06
C ASP A 169 12.53 -17.03 8.58
N TYR A 170 12.26 -18.29 8.24
CA TYR A 170 12.41 -18.85 6.89
C TYR A 170 11.19 -18.59 5.98
N THR A 171 10.67 -17.36 5.99
CA THR A 171 9.43 -17.04 5.27
C THR A 171 9.61 -17.04 3.76
N PHE A 172 8.88 -17.92 3.07
CA PHE A 172 8.80 -17.94 1.60
C PHE A 172 7.99 -16.75 1.08
N GLY A 173 8.67 -15.76 0.49
CA GLY A 173 8.02 -14.55 -0.03
C GLY A 173 7.02 -14.84 -1.15
N ARG A 174 5.78 -14.36 -1.00
CA ARG A 174 4.76 -14.43 -2.06
C ARG A 174 5.06 -13.44 -3.20
N PRO A 175 4.66 -13.71 -4.45
CA PRO A 175 4.76 -12.75 -5.54
C PRO A 175 3.92 -11.50 -5.26
N VAL A 176 4.60 -10.37 -5.11
CA VAL A 176 4.03 -9.17 -4.48
C VAL A 176 3.87 -7.97 -5.41
N ARG A 177 4.31 -8.07 -6.66
CA ARG A 177 4.20 -6.99 -7.64
C ARG A 177 2.73 -6.76 -8.00
N THR A 178 2.24 -5.54 -7.89
CA THR A 178 0.83 -5.22 -8.22
C THR A 178 0.78 -4.17 -9.32
N ARG A 179 0.09 -4.49 -10.42
CA ARG A 179 -0.09 -3.57 -11.55
C ARG A 179 -1.55 -3.19 -11.65
N TRP A 180 -1.86 -1.92 -11.43
CA TRP A 180 -3.18 -1.35 -11.62
C TRP A 180 -3.34 -0.81 -13.04
N ARG A 181 -4.36 -1.30 -13.72
CA ARG A 181 -4.69 -0.93 -15.09
C ARG A 181 -6.08 -0.33 -15.15
N ALA A 182 -6.18 0.79 -15.85
CA ALA A 182 -7.43 1.34 -16.33
C ALA A 182 -7.75 0.70 -17.69
N PRO A 183 -8.99 0.25 -17.94
CA PRO A 183 -9.36 -0.47 -19.17
C PRO A 183 -9.05 0.26 -20.49
N ARG A 184 -8.96 1.60 -20.47
CA ARG A 184 -8.74 2.42 -21.67
C ARG A 184 -7.40 3.13 -21.70
N THR A 185 -6.92 3.58 -20.55
CA THR A 185 -5.69 4.38 -20.46
C THR A 185 -4.46 3.53 -20.15
N GLY A 186 -4.62 2.24 -19.84
CA GLY A 186 -3.49 1.33 -19.62
C GLY A 186 -2.98 1.34 -18.19
N LEU A 187 -1.66 1.20 -18.00
CA LEU A 187 -1.05 1.11 -16.66
C LEU A 187 -1.12 2.48 -15.96
N ALA A 188 -1.71 2.50 -14.77
CA ALA A 188 -1.91 3.72 -13.98
C ALA A 188 -1.04 3.76 -12.72
N LEU A 189 -0.84 2.59 -12.08
CA LEU A 189 0.04 2.42 -10.93
C LEU A 189 0.75 1.05 -11.03
N ASP A 190 2.05 0.98 -10.74
CA ASP A 190 2.83 -0.27 -10.68
C ASP A 190 3.65 -0.31 -9.41
N TYR A 191 3.28 -1.21 -8.49
CA TYR A 191 4.07 -1.54 -7.33
C TYR A 191 5.08 -2.62 -7.66
N ARG A 192 6.37 -2.31 -7.48
CA ARG A 192 7.50 -3.21 -7.68
C ARG A 192 7.92 -3.82 -6.35
N GLY A 193 7.59 -5.09 -6.14
CA GLY A 193 7.82 -5.80 -4.88
C GLY A 193 9.27 -5.88 -4.41
N LEU A 194 10.23 -6.15 -5.30
CA LEU A 194 11.65 -6.24 -4.93
C LEU A 194 12.21 -4.91 -4.42
N SER A 195 11.87 -3.83 -5.10
CA SER A 195 12.36 -2.49 -4.77
C SER A 195 11.42 -1.70 -3.85
N LYS A 196 10.30 -2.31 -3.41
CA LYS A 196 9.25 -1.72 -2.57
C LYS A 196 8.79 -0.32 -3.00
N VAL A 197 8.63 -0.08 -4.31
CA VAL A 197 8.27 1.25 -4.84
C VAL A 197 7.08 1.21 -5.78
N TYR A 198 6.40 2.34 -5.83
CA TYR A 198 5.25 2.60 -6.69
C TYR A 198 5.67 3.53 -7.83
N ARG A 199 5.35 3.15 -9.06
CA ARG A 199 5.44 4.03 -10.23
C ARG A 199 4.03 4.49 -10.60
N CYS A 200 3.80 5.79 -10.58
CA CYS A 200 2.51 6.39 -10.85
C CYS A 200 2.55 7.25 -12.11
N ASP A 201 1.47 7.20 -12.88
CA ASP A 201 1.23 8.09 -14.01
C ASP A 201 0.09 9.07 -13.62
N PRO A 202 0.40 10.34 -13.31
CA PRO A 202 -0.59 11.29 -12.81
C PRO A 202 -1.68 11.66 -13.84
N HIS A 203 -1.44 11.44 -15.13
CA HIS A 203 -2.47 11.68 -16.17
C HIS A 203 -3.53 10.58 -16.21
N ARG A 204 -3.25 9.41 -15.63
CA ARG A 204 -4.11 8.23 -15.69
C ARG A 204 -4.79 7.91 -14.38
N LEU A 205 -4.27 8.44 -13.27
CA LEU A 205 -4.79 8.26 -11.94
C LEU A 205 -4.48 9.50 -11.10
N ASP A 206 -5.51 10.02 -10.43
CA ASP A 206 -5.34 11.09 -9.46
C ASP A 206 -4.29 10.68 -8.40
N PRO A 207 -3.24 11.48 -8.18
CA PRO A 207 -2.23 11.23 -7.14
C PRO A 207 -2.82 10.93 -5.76
N ARG A 208 -3.94 11.56 -5.39
CA ARG A 208 -4.64 11.33 -4.11
C ARG A 208 -5.09 9.87 -4.00
N ILE A 209 -5.69 9.35 -5.07
CA ILE A 209 -6.15 7.95 -5.14
C ILE A 209 -4.96 7.00 -5.22
N ALA A 210 -3.89 7.37 -5.93
CA ALA A 210 -2.66 6.59 -6.02
C ALA A 210 -2.00 6.41 -4.64
N TYR A 211 -1.93 7.49 -3.85
CA TYR A 211 -1.37 7.45 -2.49
C TYR A 211 -2.26 6.64 -1.55
N ALA A 212 -3.59 6.83 -1.61
CA ALA A 212 -4.53 6.01 -0.84
C ALA A 212 -4.36 4.50 -1.14
N LEU A 213 -4.27 4.12 -2.42
CA LEU A 213 -4.02 2.74 -2.83
C LEU A 213 -2.68 2.21 -2.30
N ALA A 214 -1.62 2.99 -2.40
CA ALA A 214 -0.28 2.60 -1.96
C ALA A 214 -0.20 2.42 -0.44
N VAL A 215 -0.83 3.31 0.32
CA VAL A 215 -0.88 3.24 1.78
C VAL A 215 -1.69 2.02 2.24
N LEU A 216 -2.90 1.83 1.69
CA LEU A 216 -3.73 0.67 2.00
C LEU A 216 -3.04 -0.66 1.64
N GLN A 217 -2.35 -0.73 0.49
CA GLN A 217 -1.62 -1.92 0.12
C GLN A 217 -0.45 -2.19 1.06
N THR A 218 0.30 -1.15 1.46
CA THR A 218 1.46 -1.29 2.35
C THR A 218 1.03 -1.79 3.73
N TYR A 219 0.04 -1.15 4.36
CA TYR A 219 -0.50 -1.62 5.64
C TYR A 219 -1.14 -3.01 5.55
N GLY A 220 -1.87 -3.31 4.47
CA GLY A 220 -2.50 -4.61 4.26
C GLY A 220 -1.52 -5.77 4.03
N ARG A 221 -0.21 -5.50 3.91
CA ARG A 221 0.86 -6.51 3.76
C ARG A 221 1.68 -6.72 5.02
N GLU A 222 1.66 -5.78 5.95
CA GLU A 222 2.25 -5.95 7.28
C GLU A 222 1.33 -6.77 8.21
N ARG A 223 0.27 -7.38 7.64
CA ARG A 223 -0.65 -8.35 8.26
C ARG A 223 -0.23 -9.77 7.95
#